data_AF-G4CZM2-F1
#
_entry.id   AF-G4CZM2-F1
#
_cell.length_a   1.000
_cell.length_b   1.000
_cell.length_c   1.000
_cell.angle_alpha   90.00
_cell.angle_beta   90.00
_cell.angle_gamma   90.00
#
_symmetry.space_group_name_H-M   'P 1'
#
loop_
_entity.id
_entity.type
_entity.pdbx_description
1 polymer ?
#
loop_
_entity_poly.entity_id
_entity_poly.type
_entity_poly.pdbx_seq_one_letter_code
_entity_poly.pdbx_strand_id
1 'polypeptide(L)' 'MCPLRPGDPCSLCQLYVTGPQDCGLVYLVMGDDALRSELAKSRKVAREKEKQSAPPHAVEVTDDDELGPDPRSEGLD' A
#
# COMPACT_ATOMS: atom_id res chain seq x y z
N MET A 1 -10.74 -5.63 -4.64
CA MET A 1 -9.95 -5.84 -3.41
C MET A 1 -8.95 -6.97 -3.66
N CYS A 2 -7.66 -6.79 -3.39
CA CYS A 2 -6.67 -7.85 -3.56
C CYS A 2 -6.71 -8.82 -2.36
N PRO A 3 -6.87 -10.15 -2.56
CA PRO A 3 -6.86 -11.09 -1.44
C PRO A 3 -5.55 -11.04 -0.66
N LEU A 4 -4.41 -10.88 -1.33
CA LEU A 4 -3.11 -10.88 -0.66
C LEU A 4 -2.84 -9.60 0.13
N ARG A 5 -3.47 -8.48 -0.23
CA ARG A 5 -3.34 -7.17 0.42
C ARG A 5 -4.73 -6.64 0.77
N PRO A 6 -5.32 -7.09 1.90
CA PRO A 6 -6.63 -6.59 2.34
C PRO A 6 -6.59 -5.09 2.60
N GLY A 7 -7.59 -4.36 2.11
CA GLY A 7 -7.65 -2.90 2.22
C GLY A 7 -7.19 -2.18 0.95
N ASP A 8 -6.33 -2.81 0.16
CA ASP A 8 -5.87 -2.25 -1.11
C ASP A 8 -6.65 -2.81 -2.32
N PRO A 9 -6.99 -1.95 -3.29
CA PRO A 9 -7.43 -2.42 -4.60
C PRO A 9 -6.30 -3.18 -5.31
N CYS A 10 -6.65 -3.94 -6.35
CA CYS A 10 -5.63 -4.58 -7.16
C CYS A 10 -4.82 -3.51 -7.89
N SER A 11 -3.49 -3.54 -7.76
CA SER A 11 -2.59 -2.57 -8.40
C SER A 11 -2.09 -3.04 -9.78
N LEU A 12 -2.61 -4.15 -10.30
CA LEU A 12 -2.22 -4.76 -11.59
C LEU A 12 -0.69 -4.89 -11.74
N CYS A 13 0.00 -5.30 -10.68
CA CYS A 13 1.47 -5.32 -10.62
C CYS A 13 2.14 -6.39 -11.51
N GLN A 14 1.37 -7.29 -12.12
CA GLN A 14 1.85 -8.32 -13.03
C GLN A 14 1.35 -8.03 -14.44
N LEU A 15 2.20 -8.25 -15.46
CA LEU A 15 1.84 -8.09 -16.86
C LEU A 15 0.65 -8.98 -17.24
N TYR A 16 -0.25 -8.44 -18.07
CA TYR A 16 -1.48 -9.10 -18.56
C TYR A 16 -2.52 -9.47 -17.50
N VAL A 17 -2.37 -9.00 -16.27
CA VAL A 17 -3.37 -9.16 -15.22
C VAL A 17 -4.38 -8.01 -15.29
N THR A 18 -5.65 -8.36 -15.21
CA THR A 18 -6.83 -7.49 -15.16
C THR A 18 -7.47 -7.45 -13.78
N GLY A 19 -7.10 -8.39 -12.89
CA GLY A 19 -7.54 -8.41 -11.50
C GLY A 19 -6.97 -9.56 -10.67
N PRO A 20 -7.54 -9.83 -9.48
CA PRO A 20 -7.09 -10.93 -8.64
C PRO A 20 -7.35 -12.32 -9.24
N GLN A 21 -8.39 -12.46 -10.07
CA GLN A 21 -8.83 -13.72 -10.66
C GLN A 21 -7.80 -14.33 -11.64
N ASP A 22 -6.98 -13.49 -12.24
CA ASP A 22 -5.97 -13.82 -13.25
C ASP A 22 -4.54 -13.56 -12.75
N CYS A 23 -4.38 -13.25 -11.46
CA CYS A 23 -3.07 -13.14 -10.82
C CYS A 23 -2.54 -14.51 -10.42
N GLY A 24 -1.39 -14.91 -10.98
CA GLY A 24 -0.76 -16.20 -10.69
C GLY A 24 -0.37 -16.37 -9.21
N LEU A 25 0.03 -15.28 -8.53
CA LEU A 25 0.36 -15.35 -7.10
C LEU A 25 -0.89 -15.63 -6.24
N VAL A 26 -2.04 -15.03 -6.60
CA VAL A 26 -3.30 -15.31 -5.92
C VAL A 26 -3.68 -16.77 -6.12
N TYR A 27 -3.56 -17.31 -7.34
CA TYR A 27 -3.82 -18.72 -7.62
C TYR A 27 -2.99 -19.66 -6.73
N LEU A 28 -1.67 -19.44 -6.65
CA LEU A 28 -0.78 -20.28 -5.86
C LEU A 28 -1.09 -20.23 -4.37
N VAL A 29 -1.26 -19.03 -3.81
CA VAL A 29 -1.46 -18.84 -2.37
C VAL A 29 -2.87 -19.26 -1.95
N MET A 30 -3.89 -18.93 -2.75
CA MET A 30 -5.28 -19.24 -2.40
C MET A 30 -5.69 -20.67 -2.77
N GLY A 31 -4.97 -21.32 -3.70
CA GLY A 31 -5.18 -22.72 -4.07
C GLY A 31 -4.63 -23.72 -3.04
N ASP A 32 -3.73 -23.30 -2.15
CA ASP A 32 -3.09 -24.16 -1.17
C ASP A 32 -3.55 -23.81 0.27
N ASP A 33 -4.03 -24.82 1.01
CA ASP A 33 -4.55 -24.66 2.37
C ASP A 33 -3.49 -24.21 3.39
N ALA A 34 -2.27 -24.73 3.28
CA ALA A 34 -1.18 -24.38 4.19
C ALA A 34 -0.77 -22.92 3.98
N LEU A 35 -0.60 -22.52 2.71
CA LEU A 35 -0.29 -21.13 2.35
C LEU A 35 -1.40 -20.16 2.76
N ARG A 36 -2.69 -20.51 2.56
CA ARG A 36 -3.81 -19.71 3.06
C ARG A 36 -3.80 -19.56 4.57
N SER A 37 -3.50 -20.64 5.30
CA SER A 37 -3.42 -20.63 6.75
C SER A 37 -2.30 -19.72 7.25
N GLU A 38 -1.12 -19.79 6.64
CA GLU A 38 0.00 -18.90 6.94
C GLU A 38 -0.33 -17.43 6.62
N LEU A 39 -1.00 -17.15 5.49
CA LEU A 39 -1.47 -15.81 5.17
C LEU A 39 -2.46 -15.28 6.22
N ALA A 40 -3.35 -16.13 6.73
CA ALA A 40 -4.27 -15.74 7.80
C ALA A 40 -3.52 -15.44 9.12
N LYS A 41 -2.47 -16.21 9.44
CA LYS A 41 -1.63 -15.97 10.62
C LYS A 41 -0.84 -14.66 10.48
N SER A 42 -0.19 -14.44 9.35
CA SER A 42 0.60 -13.23 9.11
C SER A 42 -0.24 -11.96 9.19
N ARG A 43 -1.49 -12.00 8.70
CA ARG A 43 -2.45 -10.89 8.87
C ARG A 43 -2.79 -10.58 10.32
N LYS A 44 -2.96 -11.60 11.17
CA LYS A 44 -3.21 -11.39 12.61
C LYS A 44 -2.04 -10.66 13.25
N VAL A 45 -0.82 -11.10 12.96
CA VAL A 45 0.42 -10.48 13.47
C VAL A 45 0.56 -9.03 12.98
N ALA A 46 0.31 -8.77 11.70
CA ALA A 46 0.38 -7.41 11.15
C ALA A 46 -0.60 -6.46 11.85
N ARG A 47 -1.83 -6.92 12.10
CA ARG A 47 -2.85 -6.13 12.82
C ARG A 47 -2.46 -5.87 14.28
N GLU A 48 -1.82 -6.83 14.94
CA GLU A 48 -1.32 -6.65 16.30
C GLU A 48 -0.18 -5.62 16.34
N LYS A 49 0.74 -5.67 15.38
CA LYS A 49 1.80 -4.67 15.22
C LYS A 49 1.25 -3.27 15.01
N GLU A 50 0.25 -3.14 14.12
CA GLU A 50 -0.39 -1.84 13.83
C GLU A 50 -1.05 -1.22 15.06
N LYS A 51 -1.69 -2.06 15.90
CA LYS A 51 -2.22 -1.62 17.21
C LYS A 51 -1.13 -1.20 18.19
N GLN A 52 0.04 -1.83 18.13
CA GLN A 52 1.17 -1.53 19.02
C GLN A 52 1.97 -0.30 18.55
N SER A 53 1.92 0.02 17.25
CA SER A 53 2.70 1.11 16.64
C SER A 53 1.94 2.42 16.44
N ALA A 54 0.71 2.54 16.95
CA ALA A 54 -0.09 3.77 16.81
C ALA A 54 0.13 4.75 17.98
N PRO A 55 0.79 5.91 17.79
CA PRO A 55 0.48 7.12 18.55
C PRO A 55 -0.78 7.81 17.97
N PRO A 56 -1.62 8.49 18.77
CA PRO A 56 -2.67 9.34 18.24
C PRO A 56 -2.04 10.51 17.46
N HIS A 57 -2.57 10.81 16.28
CA HIS A 57 -2.19 11.94 15.43
C HIS A 57 -1.82 13.21 16.20
N ALA A 58 -0.54 13.57 16.21
CA ALA A 58 -0.06 14.94 16.31
C ALA A 58 1.09 15.07 15.31
N VAL A 59 0.74 15.23 14.04
CA VAL A 59 1.66 15.84 13.08
C VAL A 59 1.46 17.34 13.25
N GLU A 60 2.33 17.98 14.03
CA GLU A 60 2.49 19.42 13.99
C GLU A 60 3.15 19.75 12.65
N VAL A 61 2.35 20.23 11.71
CA VAL A 61 2.85 20.86 10.48
C VAL A 61 3.38 22.23 10.90
N THR A 62 4.70 22.36 11.05
CA THR A 62 5.34 23.67 11.07
C THR A 62 5.46 24.13 9.62
N ASP A 63 4.68 25.14 9.27
CA ASP A 63 4.76 25.91 8.04
C ASP A 63 6.07 26.72 8.06
N ASP A 64 7.13 26.16 7.48
CA ASP A 64 8.36 26.90 7.13
C ASP A 64 9.04 26.16 5.97
N ASP A 65 8.40 26.16 4.80
CA ASP A 65 9.06 25.85 3.53
C ASP A 65 8.74 27.01 2.58
N GLU A 66 9.54 28.07 2.70
CA GLU A 66 9.54 29.18 1.75
C GLU A 66 9.99 28.61 0.39
N LEU A 67 9.03 28.17 -0.43
CA LEU A 67 9.28 27.88 -1.83
C LEU A 67 9.70 29.19 -2.52
N GLY A 68 11.02 29.39 -2.60
CA GLY A 68 11.60 30.50 -3.36
C GLY A 68 11.06 30.53 -4.80
N PRO A 69 11.05 31.72 -5.44
CA PRO A 69 10.37 31.92 -6.72
C PRO A 69 10.95 31.04 -7.84
N ASP A 70 10.03 30.51 -8.67
CA ASP A 70 10.35 29.66 -9.82
C ASP A 70 11.22 30.43 -10.85
N PRO A 71 12.44 29.96 -11.16
CA PRO A 71 13.35 30.63 -12.10
C PRO A 71 12.82 30.69 -13.55
N ARG A 72 11.72 30.01 -13.89
CA ARG A 72 11.06 30.14 -15.21
C ARG A 72 10.18 31.37 -15.36
N SER A 73 9.94 32.13 -14.28
CA SER A 73 9.08 33.32 -14.30
C SER A 73 9.71 34.54 -14.97
N GLU A 74 11.03 34.56 -15.11
CA GLU A 74 11.78 35.72 -15.62
C GLU A 74 12.15 35.49 -17.09
N GLY A 75 11.24 35.85 -18.01
CA GLY A 75 11.55 35.69 -19.43
C GLY A 75 10.42 36.04 -20.40
N LEU A 76 9.58 37.03 -20.08
CA LEU A 76 8.63 37.58 -21.05
C LEU A 76 8.62 39.11 -20.98
N ASP A 77 9.68 39.71 -21.52
CA ASP A 77 9.69 41.10 -22.00
C ASP A 77 10.45 41.15 -23.34
#